data_AF-W6TPZ0-F1
#
_entry.id   AF-W6TPZ0-F1
#
_cell.length_a   1.000
_cell.length_b   1.000
_cell.length_c   1.000
_cell.angle_alpha   90.00
_cell.angle_beta   90.00
_cell.angle_gamma   90.00
#
_symmetry.space_group_name_H-M   'P 1'
#
loop_
_entity.id
_entity.type
_entity.pdbx_description
1 polymer ?
#
loop_
_entity_poly.entity_id
_entity_poly.type
_entity_poly.pdbx_seq_one_letter_code
_entity_poly.pdbx_strand_id
1 'polypeptide(L)'
;MKLRLFKCLPVAVAALLVGGVAQAQDSTRVTTSDANKLNTWSIGINGGALAPISPLGGKNDFSNWKSNFGYGLYIKKQFTPYFSLRLDGVRGKLTGDNSEPYKSGAVNDSPISAFETTLDYSASLNAVVNLFNIDMFNKNNALQLYASAGAGVAGYKVKTSTGSAGLTDYKNGETLNELVIPVGVGAKFKLSDRINLDLGWTMNYLDNDDLDGYFRGSNDKYSYAYGGLEFALGSGQKQLAWHNPVALTYDEALQAKQTANALKGDLEAQKAENQKLRGEMNDLLKDTDGDGVADKLDKCPDTPTGTVVDGSGCPLKVPAPVEKVVITEADRKVVADAIKNLEFDLNKATIRSKSYATLNRVAALLVEKNFSLKLAGHTDNTGSDALNMRLSKARAESVKAYLVSQGANASRVEATGYGESQPIASNKTAAGRQKNRRVEFTLY
;
A
#
# COMPACT_ATOMS: atom_id res chain seq x y z
N MET A 1 -0.07 -13.17 -54.79
CA MET A 1 0.49 -12.60 -53.54
C MET A 1 0.12 -13.53 -52.38
N LYS A 2 0.74 -14.72 -52.34
CA LYS A 2 0.37 -15.85 -51.48
C LYS A 2 1.51 -16.13 -50.48
N LEU A 3 1.14 -16.61 -49.29
CA LEU A 3 1.98 -17.28 -48.26
C LEU A 3 2.91 -16.47 -47.33
N ARG A 4 3.08 -15.14 -47.44
CA ARG A 4 3.96 -14.42 -46.48
C ARG A 4 3.25 -13.84 -45.25
N LEU A 5 1.93 -13.65 -45.27
CA LEU A 5 1.18 -13.08 -44.14
C LEU A 5 1.02 -14.06 -42.96
N PHE A 6 0.94 -15.36 -43.23
CA PHE A 6 0.73 -16.41 -42.22
C PHE A 6 1.95 -16.68 -41.32
N LYS A 7 3.17 -16.29 -41.74
CA LYS A 7 4.38 -16.50 -40.92
C LYS A 7 4.62 -15.39 -39.90
N CYS A 8 4.05 -14.20 -40.09
CA CYS A 8 4.26 -13.06 -39.20
C CYS A 8 3.16 -12.93 -38.13
N LEU A 9 1.96 -13.47 -38.37
CA LEU A 9 0.85 -13.43 -37.41
C LEU A 9 1.15 -14.11 -36.06
N PRO A 10 1.72 -15.34 -36.00
CA PRO A 10 2.05 -15.96 -34.72
C PRO A 10 3.18 -15.22 -33.98
N VAL A 11 4.11 -14.59 -34.70
CA VAL A 11 5.21 -13.81 -34.11
C VAL A 11 4.71 -12.48 -33.54
N ALA A 12 3.75 -11.83 -34.20
CA ALA A 12 3.13 -10.59 -33.70
C ALA A 12 2.22 -10.83 -32.49
N VAL A 13 1.46 -11.93 -32.49
CA VAL A 13 0.63 -12.34 -31.33
C VAL A 13 1.50 -12.82 -30.18
N ALA A 14 2.59 -13.56 -30.44
CA ALA A 14 3.56 -13.94 -29.42
C ALA A 14 4.32 -12.74 -28.86
N ALA A 15 4.69 -11.75 -29.67
CA ALA A 15 5.34 -10.51 -29.20
C ALA A 15 4.40 -9.66 -28.32
N LEU A 16 3.10 -9.62 -28.63
CA LEU A 16 2.06 -8.99 -27.79
C LEU A 16 1.83 -9.75 -26.48
N LEU A 17 1.89 -11.08 -26.50
CA LEU A 17 1.77 -11.91 -25.29
C LEU A 17 3.02 -11.80 -24.40
N VAL A 18 4.22 -11.81 -24.98
CA VAL A 18 5.51 -11.71 -24.25
C VAL A 18 5.72 -10.30 -23.67
N GLY A 19 5.30 -9.24 -24.36
CA GLY A 19 5.35 -7.87 -23.84
C GLY A 19 4.42 -7.63 -22.64
N GLY A 20 3.35 -8.42 -22.50
CA GLY A 20 2.41 -8.33 -21.38
C GLY A 20 2.85 -9.05 -20.10
N VAL A 21 3.66 -10.12 -20.21
CA VAL A 21 4.12 -10.88 -19.03
C VAL A 21 5.25 -10.18 -18.28
N ALA A 22 5.98 -9.28 -18.94
CA ALA A 22 7.07 -8.51 -18.32
C ALA A 22 6.61 -7.44 -17.32
N GLN A 23 5.30 -7.20 -17.19
CA GLN A 23 4.72 -6.23 -16.23
C GLN A 23 4.03 -6.91 -15.03
N ALA A 24 4.12 -8.24 -14.88
CA ALA A 24 3.36 -8.97 -13.86
C ALA A 24 4.18 -9.41 -12.62
N GLN A 25 5.41 -8.93 -12.44
CA GLN A 25 6.22 -9.20 -11.25
C GLN A 25 6.97 -7.95 -10.79
N ASP A 26 6.25 -6.95 -10.29
CA ASP A 26 6.53 -6.41 -8.96
C ASP A 26 5.43 -5.41 -8.61
N SER A 27 4.62 -5.72 -7.62
CA SER A 27 3.72 -4.74 -7.02
C SER A 27 3.72 -5.01 -5.54
N THR A 28 4.70 -4.37 -4.91
CA THR A 28 4.71 -4.04 -3.49
C THR A 28 3.29 -3.77 -3.01
N ARG A 29 2.91 -4.52 -1.98
CA ARG A 29 1.62 -4.49 -1.32
C ARG A 29 1.39 -3.13 -0.66
N VAL A 30 0.89 -2.16 -1.44
CA VAL A 30 0.26 -0.96 -0.90
C VAL A 30 -1.21 -1.27 -0.75
N THR A 31 -1.65 -1.45 0.50
CA THR A 31 -3.06 -1.50 0.88
C THR A 31 -3.68 -0.12 0.64
N THR A 32 -4.09 0.16 -0.59
CA THR A 32 -5.08 1.20 -0.86
C THR A 32 -6.47 0.55 -0.91
N SER A 33 -7.38 1.23 -0.22
CA SER A 33 -8.79 0.94 -0.01
C SER A 33 -9.55 0.51 -1.28
N ASP A 34 -10.70 -0.14 -1.06
CA ASP A 34 -11.69 -0.62 -2.04
C ASP A 34 -12.13 0.37 -3.16
N ALA A 35 -11.60 1.59 -3.19
CA ALA A 35 -11.91 2.65 -4.15
C ALA A 35 -11.41 2.42 -5.59
N ASN A 36 -10.47 1.49 -5.82
CA ASN A 36 -9.86 1.28 -7.15
C ASN A 36 -10.13 -0.10 -7.79
N LYS A 37 -11.12 -0.86 -7.30
CA LYS A 37 -11.45 -2.16 -7.92
C LYS A 37 -12.06 -1.93 -9.31
N LEU A 38 -11.37 -2.40 -10.35
CA LEU A 38 -11.83 -2.30 -11.74
C LEU A 38 -12.62 -3.55 -12.16
N ASN A 39 -13.72 -3.35 -12.88
CA ASN A 39 -14.51 -4.43 -13.44
C ASN A 39 -13.80 -5.04 -14.65
N THR A 40 -13.64 -6.36 -14.61
CA THR A 40 -12.94 -7.15 -15.64
C THR A 40 -13.87 -8.08 -16.41
N TRP A 41 -15.06 -8.37 -15.87
CA TRP A 41 -16.06 -9.18 -16.56
C TRP A 41 -17.09 -8.28 -17.22
N SER A 42 -17.58 -8.68 -18.38
CA SER A 42 -18.74 -8.05 -19.01
C SER A 42 -19.57 -9.05 -19.80
N ILE A 43 -20.86 -8.74 -19.94
CA ILE A 43 -21.80 -9.48 -20.77
C ILE A 43 -22.33 -8.55 -21.86
N GLY A 44 -22.37 -9.03 -23.09
CA GLY A 44 -22.87 -8.28 -24.23
C GLY A 44 -24.05 -8.97 -24.88
N ILE A 45 -25.03 -8.16 -25.30
CA ILE A 45 -26.18 -8.61 -26.09
C ILE A 45 -26.16 -7.79 -27.36
N ASN A 46 -26.27 -8.46 -28.51
CA ASN A 46 -26.22 -7.82 -29.81
C ASN A 46 -27.27 -8.37 -30.78
N GLY A 47 -27.65 -7.53 -31.74
CA GLY A 47 -28.52 -7.87 -32.85
C GLY A 47 -28.04 -7.19 -34.12
N GLY A 48 -28.25 -7.84 -35.26
CA GLY A 48 -27.58 -7.41 -36.48
C GLY A 48 -28.03 -8.13 -37.74
N ALA A 49 -27.23 -7.92 -38.77
CA ALA A 49 -27.37 -8.46 -40.10
C ALA A 49 -26.38 -9.61 -40.31
N LEU A 50 -26.90 -10.79 -40.61
CA LEU A 50 -26.17 -11.94 -41.12
C LEU A 50 -26.25 -11.95 -42.65
N ALA A 51 -25.10 -12.02 -43.30
CA ALA A 51 -25.01 -12.10 -44.76
C ALA A 51 -24.01 -13.20 -45.17
N PRO A 52 -24.34 -14.04 -46.17
CA PRO A 52 -23.47 -15.14 -46.62
C PRO A 52 -22.31 -14.66 -47.51
N ILE A 53 -21.87 -13.41 -47.37
CA ILE A 53 -20.83 -12.82 -48.23
C ILE A 53 -19.85 -11.96 -47.44
N SER A 54 -18.71 -11.66 -48.08
CA SER A 54 -17.81 -10.59 -47.65
C SER A 54 -18.09 -9.31 -48.45
N PRO A 55 -18.40 -8.17 -47.81
CA PRO A 55 -18.48 -6.88 -48.50
C PRO A 55 -17.13 -6.41 -49.05
N LEU A 56 -16.01 -7.04 -48.66
CA LEU A 56 -14.65 -6.74 -49.13
C LEU A 56 -14.27 -7.52 -50.41
N GLY A 57 -15.22 -8.26 -50.99
CA GLY A 57 -15.05 -9.00 -52.24
C GLY A 57 -14.72 -10.49 -52.08
N GLY A 58 -14.85 -11.22 -53.18
CA GLY A 58 -14.69 -12.67 -53.26
C GLY A 58 -15.41 -13.24 -54.48
N LYS A 59 -15.10 -14.49 -54.84
CA LYS A 59 -16.00 -15.28 -55.70
C LYS A 59 -17.18 -15.67 -54.82
N ASN A 60 -18.39 -15.41 -55.30
CA ASN A 60 -19.63 -15.75 -54.60
C ASN A 60 -20.41 -16.72 -55.50
N ASP A 61 -20.88 -17.82 -54.91
CA ASP A 61 -21.57 -18.87 -55.64
C ASP A 61 -23.06 -18.56 -55.88
N PHE A 62 -23.58 -17.50 -55.26
CA PHE A 62 -24.91 -16.94 -55.50
C PHE A 62 -24.85 -15.48 -55.96
N SER A 63 -25.74 -15.11 -56.88
CA SER A 63 -25.75 -13.78 -57.50
C SER A 63 -26.51 -12.73 -56.70
N ASN A 64 -27.51 -13.13 -55.91
CA ASN A 64 -28.29 -12.24 -55.04
C ASN A 64 -28.32 -12.78 -53.59
N TRP A 65 -27.71 -12.04 -52.67
CA TRP A 65 -27.64 -12.42 -51.27
C TRP A 65 -28.57 -11.54 -50.44
N LYS A 66 -29.28 -12.15 -49.48
CA LYS A 66 -30.20 -11.44 -48.59
C LYS A 66 -29.59 -11.34 -47.20
N SER A 67 -29.61 -10.12 -46.67
CA SER A 67 -29.26 -9.87 -45.28
C SER A 67 -30.42 -10.27 -44.39
N ASN A 68 -30.19 -11.17 -43.45
CA ASN A 68 -31.19 -11.61 -42.48
C ASN A 68 -30.84 -11.13 -41.08
N PHE A 69 -31.83 -11.08 -40.20
CA PHE A 69 -31.60 -10.73 -38.82
C PHE A 69 -30.88 -11.86 -38.07
N GLY A 70 -29.81 -11.51 -37.38
CA GLY A 70 -29.10 -12.36 -36.43
C GLY A 70 -29.06 -11.72 -35.05
N TYR A 71 -28.90 -12.53 -34.02
CA TYR A 71 -28.74 -12.06 -32.65
C TYR A 71 -27.70 -12.91 -31.92
N GLY A 72 -27.04 -12.29 -30.95
CA GLY A 72 -25.97 -12.94 -30.23
C GLY A 72 -25.83 -12.43 -28.80
N LEU A 73 -25.15 -13.25 -28.00
CA LEU A 73 -24.76 -12.96 -26.63
C LEU A 73 -23.29 -13.32 -26.47
N TYR A 74 -22.55 -12.51 -25.73
CA TYR A 74 -21.17 -12.82 -25.41
C TYR A 74 -20.84 -12.57 -23.95
N ILE A 75 -19.86 -13.32 -23.44
CA ILE A 75 -19.24 -13.10 -22.15
C ILE A 75 -17.78 -12.76 -22.40
N LYS A 76 -17.30 -11.68 -21.79
CA LYS A 76 -15.94 -11.18 -21.99
C LYS A 76 -15.20 -11.07 -20.65
N LYS A 77 -13.93 -11.49 -20.67
CA LYS A 77 -12.98 -11.31 -19.58
C LYS A 77 -11.81 -10.44 -20.04
N GLN A 78 -11.72 -9.24 -19.47
CA GLN A 78 -10.62 -8.31 -19.65
C GLN A 78 -9.45 -8.68 -18.74
N PHE A 79 -8.25 -8.80 -19.30
CA PHE A 79 -7.02 -9.07 -18.55
C PHE A 79 -6.14 -7.83 -18.42
N THR A 80 -6.01 -7.08 -19.51
CA THR A 80 -5.28 -5.80 -19.55
C THR A 80 -6.16 -4.75 -20.23
N PRO A 81 -5.85 -3.44 -20.15
CA PRO A 81 -6.60 -2.42 -20.90
C PRO A 81 -6.66 -2.68 -22.42
N TYR A 82 -5.71 -3.43 -22.95
CA TYR A 82 -5.56 -3.69 -24.39
C TYR A 82 -5.99 -5.09 -24.82
N PHE A 83 -6.16 -6.04 -23.91
CA PHE A 83 -6.40 -7.44 -24.23
C PHE A 83 -7.52 -8.07 -23.40
N SER A 84 -8.40 -8.79 -24.08
CA SER A 84 -9.47 -9.59 -23.47
C SER A 84 -9.75 -10.88 -24.24
N LEU A 85 -10.35 -11.84 -23.54
CA LEU A 85 -10.96 -13.02 -24.17
C LEU A 85 -12.48 -12.86 -24.15
N ARG A 86 -13.13 -13.20 -25.26
CA ARG A 86 -14.57 -13.12 -25.45
C ARG A 86 -15.11 -14.46 -25.94
N LEU A 87 -16.12 -14.99 -25.26
CA LEU A 87 -16.88 -16.16 -25.69
C LEU A 87 -18.17 -15.65 -26.33
N ASP A 88 -18.33 -15.88 -27.63
CA ASP A 88 -19.44 -15.40 -28.44
C ASP A 88 -20.39 -16.55 -28.81
N GLY A 89 -21.70 -16.30 -28.65
CA GLY A 89 -22.79 -17.15 -29.11
C GLY A 89 -23.66 -16.39 -30.10
N VAL A 90 -23.83 -16.89 -31.33
CA VAL A 90 -24.64 -16.26 -32.38
C VAL A 90 -25.67 -17.23 -32.95
N ARG A 91 -26.85 -16.72 -33.27
CA ARG A 91 -27.94 -17.44 -33.93
C ARG A 91 -28.59 -16.57 -35.00
N GLY A 92 -29.20 -17.22 -35.98
CA GLY A 92 -29.97 -16.53 -37.02
C GLY A 92 -30.15 -17.36 -38.27
N LYS A 93 -30.48 -16.70 -39.36
CA LYS A 93 -30.67 -17.33 -40.67
C LYS A 93 -29.79 -16.67 -41.71
N LEU A 94 -29.46 -17.42 -42.75
CA LEU A 94 -28.73 -16.97 -43.94
C LEU A 94 -29.55 -17.42 -45.15
N THR A 95 -29.74 -16.54 -46.12
CA THR A 95 -30.47 -16.85 -47.35
C THR A 95 -29.78 -16.23 -48.55
N GLY A 96 -29.85 -16.92 -49.67
CA GLY A 96 -29.34 -16.43 -50.95
C GLY A 96 -30.12 -17.06 -52.09
N ASP A 97 -30.20 -16.34 -53.21
CA ASP A 97 -30.88 -16.79 -54.41
C ASP A 97 -30.13 -16.35 -55.68
N ASN A 98 -30.49 -17.01 -56.79
CA ASN A 98 -29.94 -16.77 -58.12
C ASN A 98 -30.94 -16.06 -59.04
N SER A 99 -31.88 -15.30 -58.45
CA SER A 99 -32.97 -14.66 -59.20
C SER A 99 -32.51 -13.55 -60.15
N GLU A 100 -31.38 -12.91 -59.86
CA GLU A 100 -30.79 -11.85 -60.67
C GLU A 100 -29.41 -12.27 -61.23
N PRO A 101 -28.99 -11.82 -62.42
CA PRO A 101 -27.61 -12.01 -62.89
C PRO A 101 -26.60 -11.34 -61.95
N TYR A 102 -25.35 -11.79 -61.96
CA TYR A 102 -24.27 -11.06 -61.27
C TYR A 102 -24.20 -9.61 -61.75
N LYS A 103 -23.65 -8.69 -60.94
CA LYS A 103 -23.43 -7.29 -61.33
C LYS A 103 -22.54 -7.10 -62.58
N SER A 104 -21.85 -8.16 -63.02
CA SER A 104 -21.10 -8.23 -64.28
C SER A 104 -21.96 -8.57 -65.51
N GLY A 105 -23.25 -8.85 -65.34
CA GLY A 105 -24.16 -9.33 -66.38
C GLY A 105 -24.09 -10.84 -66.64
N ALA A 106 -23.24 -11.58 -65.92
CA ALA A 106 -23.15 -13.03 -66.04
C ALA A 106 -24.34 -13.72 -65.38
N VAL A 107 -24.98 -14.65 -66.09
CA VAL A 107 -26.04 -15.52 -65.54
C VAL A 107 -25.39 -16.65 -64.74
N ASN A 108 -25.89 -16.91 -63.53
CA ASN A 108 -25.37 -17.99 -62.71
C ASN A 108 -25.95 -19.34 -63.15
N ASP A 109 -25.14 -20.17 -63.81
CA ASP A 109 -25.50 -21.53 -64.22
C ASP A 109 -25.24 -22.54 -63.07
N SER A 110 -25.84 -22.27 -61.91
CA SER A 110 -25.82 -23.18 -60.77
C SER A 110 -27.06 -24.09 -60.80
N PRO A 111 -26.94 -25.41 -60.56
CA PRO A 111 -28.09 -26.29 -60.45
C PRO A 111 -28.98 -25.96 -59.24
N ILE A 112 -28.46 -25.18 -58.26
CA ILE A 112 -29.20 -24.68 -57.10
C ILE A 112 -29.63 -23.23 -57.34
N SER A 113 -30.94 -22.97 -57.28
CA SER A 113 -31.55 -21.66 -57.51
C SER A 113 -31.64 -20.80 -56.24
N ALA A 114 -31.74 -21.41 -55.06
CA ALA A 114 -31.77 -20.71 -53.77
C ALA A 114 -31.38 -21.62 -52.60
N PHE A 115 -30.92 -21.02 -51.51
CA PHE A 115 -30.66 -21.71 -50.25
C PHE A 115 -31.19 -20.93 -49.03
N GLU A 116 -31.54 -21.67 -47.98
CA GLU A 116 -31.81 -21.16 -46.64
C GLU A 116 -31.02 -21.99 -45.62
N THR A 117 -30.14 -21.31 -44.88
CA THR A 117 -29.33 -21.91 -43.84
C THR A 117 -29.74 -21.35 -42.48
N THR A 118 -30.21 -22.21 -41.59
CA THR A 118 -30.55 -21.85 -40.21
C THR A 118 -29.39 -22.20 -39.30
N LEU A 119 -28.83 -21.17 -38.64
CA LEU A 119 -27.74 -21.31 -37.68
C LEU A 119 -28.33 -21.70 -36.32
N ASP A 120 -28.34 -23.01 -36.04
CA ASP A 120 -28.84 -23.57 -34.77
C ASP A 120 -27.97 -23.11 -33.61
N TYR A 121 -26.65 -23.05 -33.79
CA TYR A 121 -25.72 -22.44 -32.84
C TYR A 121 -24.40 -22.06 -33.53
N SER A 122 -23.79 -20.97 -33.08
CA SER A 122 -22.39 -20.66 -33.38
C SER A 122 -21.72 -20.22 -32.09
N ALA A 123 -20.74 -20.98 -31.62
CA ALA A 123 -20.00 -20.71 -30.40
C ALA A 123 -18.52 -20.51 -30.72
N SER A 124 -17.92 -19.39 -30.33
CA SER A 124 -16.51 -19.13 -30.61
C SER A 124 -15.79 -18.43 -29.46
N LEU A 125 -14.52 -18.75 -29.28
CA LEU A 125 -13.62 -18.07 -28.36
C LEU A 125 -12.71 -17.13 -29.14
N ASN A 126 -12.81 -15.85 -28.84
CA ASN A 126 -12.12 -14.76 -29.53
C ASN A 126 -11.14 -14.05 -28.62
N ALA A 127 -9.91 -13.90 -29.10
CA ALA A 127 -8.95 -12.95 -28.56
C ALA A 127 -9.27 -11.57 -29.11
N VAL A 128 -9.52 -10.60 -28.24
CA VAL A 128 -9.89 -9.23 -28.59
C VAL A 128 -8.77 -8.30 -28.15
N VAL A 129 -8.23 -7.56 -29.12
CA VAL A 129 -7.18 -6.56 -28.94
C VAL A 129 -7.77 -5.17 -29.20
N ASN A 130 -7.66 -4.28 -28.21
CA ASN A 130 -8.10 -2.90 -28.33
C ASN A 130 -7.03 -2.08 -29.05
N LEU A 131 -7.38 -1.57 -30.22
CA LEU A 131 -6.51 -0.83 -31.15
C LEU A 131 -6.57 0.66 -30.82
N PHE A 132 -5.74 1.10 -29.87
CA PHE A 132 -5.53 2.49 -29.46
C PHE A 132 -6.75 3.21 -28.85
N ASN A 133 -6.47 4.05 -27.85
CA ASN A 133 -7.42 5.04 -27.33
C ASN A 133 -7.13 6.34 -28.08
N ILE A 134 -8.11 6.90 -28.81
CA ILE A 134 -7.93 8.07 -29.69
C ILE A 134 -7.47 9.32 -28.93
N ASP A 135 -7.57 9.31 -27.60
CA ASP A 135 -7.05 10.40 -26.77
C ASP A 135 -5.98 9.87 -25.81
N MET A 136 -4.72 10.00 -26.21
CA MET A 136 -3.56 9.68 -25.37
C MET A 136 -3.42 10.68 -24.20
N PHE A 137 -4.17 11.78 -24.21
CA PHE A 137 -4.04 12.90 -23.25
C PHE A 137 -5.33 13.26 -22.49
N ASN A 138 -6.54 12.92 -22.97
CA ASN A 138 -7.76 13.07 -22.17
C ASN A 138 -8.11 11.82 -21.35
N LYS A 139 -8.58 12.08 -20.13
CA LYS A 139 -9.02 11.09 -19.14
C LYS A 139 -10.28 10.31 -19.54
N ASN A 140 -11.06 10.84 -20.47
CA ASN A 140 -12.38 10.32 -20.82
C ASN A 140 -12.35 9.79 -22.26
N ASN A 141 -11.81 8.59 -22.46
CA ASN A 141 -11.97 7.94 -23.75
C ASN A 141 -13.43 7.50 -23.92
N ALA A 142 -14.08 8.02 -24.95
CA ALA A 142 -15.47 7.68 -25.30
C ALA A 142 -15.56 6.66 -26.45
N LEU A 143 -14.45 6.39 -27.16
CA LEU A 143 -14.40 5.50 -28.32
C LEU A 143 -13.18 4.59 -28.28
N GLN A 144 -13.41 3.28 -28.39
CA GLN A 144 -12.38 2.25 -28.44
C GLN A 144 -12.56 1.41 -29.70
N LEU A 145 -11.56 1.40 -30.57
CA LEU A 145 -11.51 0.46 -31.69
C LEU A 145 -10.92 -0.86 -31.21
N TYR A 146 -11.39 -1.97 -31.76
CA TYR A 146 -10.86 -3.29 -31.45
C TYR A 146 -10.81 -4.17 -32.68
N ALA A 147 -9.88 -5.12 -32.66
CA ALA A 147 -9.85 -6.26 -33.56
C ALA A 147 -9.98 -7.55 -32.75
N SER A 148 -10.59 -8.56 -33.35
CA SER A 148 -10.78 -9.87 -32.75
C SER A 148 -10.42 -10.98 -33.71
N ALA A 149 -9.83 -12.05 -33.22
CA ALA A 149 -9.64 -13.28 -33.96
C ALA A 149 -9.78 -14.48 -33.03
N GLY A 150 -10.34 -15.57 -33.54
CA GLY A 150 -10.66 -16.72 -32.70
C GLY A 150 -10.87 -18.01 -33.47
N ALA A 151 -11.36 -19.00 -32.74
CA ALA A 151 -11.79 -20.29 -33.26
C ALA A 151 -13.05 -20.75 -32.52
N GLY A 152 -13.91 -21.48 -33.21
CA GLY A 152 -15.19 -21.91 -32.69
C GLY A 152 -15.80 -23.05 -33.49
N VAL A 153 -17.04 -23.36 -33.16
CA VAL A 153 -17.86 -24.34 -33.86
C VAL A 153 -19.20 -23.74 -34.24
N ALA A 154 -19.67 -24.01 -35.46
CA ALA A 154 -20.97 -23.62 -35.96
C ALA A 154 -21.78 -24.86 -36.33
N GLY A 155 -22.98 -24.98 -35.77
CA GLY A 155 -23.97 -25.98 -36.09
C GLY A 155 -25.11 -25.35 -36.89
N TYR A 156 -25.37 -25.84 -38.10
CA TYR A 156 -26.42 -25.30 -38.96
C TYR A 156 -27.14 -26.37 -39.79
N LYS A 157 -28.33 -26.01 -40.27
CA LYS A 157 -29.16 -26.82 -41.18
C LYS A 157 -29.39 -26.06 -42.47
N VAL A 158 -29.23 -26.75 -43.59
CA VAL A 158 -29.34 -26.15 -44.93
C VAL A 158 -30.55 -26.71 -45.65
N LYS A 159 -31.26 -25.83 -46.34
CA LYS A 159 -32.30 -26.19 -47.32
C LYS A 159 -31.94 -25.56 -48.66
N THR A 160 -32.10 -26.32 -49.73
CA THR A 160 -31.76 -25.90 -51.09
C THR A 160 -32.95 -26.06 -52.05
N SER A 161 -33.03 -25.23 -53.08
CA SER A 161 -33.99 -25.34 -54.17
C SER A 161 -33.27 -25.56 -55.50
N THR A 162 -33.77 -26.48 -56.33
CA THR A 162 -33.30 -26.74 -57.70
C THR A 162 -34.41 -26.33 -58.68
N GLY A 163 -34.38 -25.08 -59.17
CA GLY A 163 -35.38 -24.54 -60.12
C GLY A 163 -36.58 -23.86 -59.46
N SER A 164 -37.80 -24.09 -59.98
CA SER A 164 -39.06 -23.50 -59.48
C SER A 164 -39.71 -24.28 -58.34
N ALA A 165 -39.09 -25.35 -57.86
CA ALA A 165 -39.59 -26.16 -56.75
C ALA A 165 -39.24 -25.53 -55.39
N GLY A 166 -40.07 -25.77 -54.37
CA GLY A 166 -39.83 -25.28 -53.00
C GLY A 166 -38.53 -25.78 -52.38
N LEU A 167 -38.15 -25.22 -51.23
CA LEU A 167 -36.94 -25.60 -50.50
C LEU A 167 -37.01 -27.05 -50.00
N THR A 168 -35.96 -27.84 -50.27
CA THR A 168 -35.78 -29.23 -49.83
C THR A 168 -34.61 -29.35 -48.85
N ASP A 169 -34.67 -30.30 -47.91
CA ASP A 169 -33.62 -30.45 -46.90
C ASP A 169 -32.34 -31.00 -47.52
N TYR A 170 -31.22 -30.31 -47.28
CA TYR A 170 -29.88 -30.80 -47.62
C TYR A 170 -29.43 -31.83 -46.58
N LYS A 171 -28.76 -32.91 -47.02
CA LYS A 171 -28.29 -34.02 -46.17
C LYS A 171 -29.34 -34.51 -45.16
N ASN A 172 -30.57 -34.78 -45.64
CA ASN A 172 -31.71 -35.24 -44.83
C ASN A 172 -32.10 -34.32 -43.66
N GLY A 173 -31.69 -33.05 -43.66
CA GLY A 173 -32.00 -32.08 -42.61
C GLY A 173 -31.19 -32.26 -41.32
N GLU A 174 -30.10 -33.02 -41.39
CA GLU A 174 -29.15 -33.17 -40.28
C GLU A 174 -28.46 -31.84 -39.93
N THR A 175 -28.12 -31.65 -38.66
CA THR A 175 -27.30 -30.50 -38.23
C THR A 175 -25.84 -30.77 -38.59
N LEU A 176 -25.31 -29.97 -39.51
CA LEU A 176 -23.90 -29.98 -39.88
C LEU A 176 -23.12 -29.16 -38.86
N ASN A 177 -22.03 -29.73 -38.34
CA ASN A 177 -21.19 -29.10 -37.31
C ASN A 177 -19.81 -28.86 -37.90
N GLU A 178 -19.37 -27.61 -37.93
CA GLU A 178 -18.12 -27.22 -38.59
C GLU A 178 -17.26 -26.32 -37.73
N LEU A 179 -15.95 -26.38 -37.96
CA LEU A 179 -15.00 -25.44 -37.38
C LEU A 179 -15.21 -24.08 -38.04
N VAL A 180 -15.29 -23.04 -37.22
CA VAL A 180 -15.40 -21.65 -37.68
C VAL A 180 -14.24 -20.82 -37.14
N ILE A 181 -13.62 -20.03 -38.02
CA ILE A 181 -12.58 -19.06 -37.68
C ILE A 181 -13.19 -17.66 -37.81
N PRO A 182 -13.65 -17.04 -36.71
CA PRO A 182 -14.06 -15.64 -36.69
C PRO A 182 -12.87 -14.68 -36.73
N VAL A 183 -12.94 -13.68 -37.59
CA VAL A 183 -12.05 -12.51 -37.62
C VAL A 183 -12.94 -11.26 -37.69
N GLY A 184 -12.79 -10.38 -36.71
CA GLY A 184 -13.67 -9.22 -36.57
C GLY A 184 -12.95 -7.93 -36.25
N VAL A 185 -13.65 -6.83 -36.50
CA VAL A 185 -13.27 -5.49 -36.08
C VAL A 185 -14.50 -4.79 -35.54
N GLY A 186 -14.32 -3.86 -34.62
CA GLY A 186 -15.43 -3.11 -34.06
C GLY A 186 -15.01 -1.82 -33.39
N ALA A 187 -16.04 -1.06 -33.04
CA ALA A 187 -15.96 0.22 -32.36
C ALA A 187 -16.90 0.17 -31.16
N LYS A 188 -16.36 0.48 -29.99
CA LYS A 188 -17.08 0.52 -28.73
C LYS A 188 -17.16 1.95 -28.23
N PHE A 189 -18.35 2.35 -27.80
CA PHE A 189 -18.60 3.68 -27.26
C PHE A 189 -19.02 3.59 -25.80
N LYS A 190 -18.40 4.41 -24.94
CA LYS A 190 -18.75 4.47 -23.52
C LYS A 190 -20.05 5.26 -23.35
N LEU A 191 -21.14 4.60 -22.95
CA LEU A 191 -22.39 5.28 -22.62
C LEU A 191 -22.46 5.66 -21.13
N SER A 192 -21.95 4.80 -20.25
CA SER A 192 -21.78 5.04 -18.82
C SER A 192 -20.60 4.23 -18.27
N ASP A 193 -20.29 4.36 -16.98
CA ASP A 193 -19.23 3.55 -16.35
C ASP A 193 -19.51 2.04 -16.34
N ARG A 194 -20.77 1.64 -16.62
CA ARG A 194 -21.20 0.23 -16.65
C ARG A 194 -21.76 -0.23 -17.99
N ILE A 195 -22.15 0.67 -18.89
CA ILE A 195 -22.81 0.33 -20.15
C ILE A 195 -22.00 0.89 -21.32
N ASN A 196 -21.69 0.05 -22.29
CA ASN A 196 -21.07 0.45 -23.55
C ASN A 196 -21.99 0.09 -24.73
N LEU A 197 -21.99 0.93 -25.76
CA LEU A 197 -22.52 0.58 -27.08
C LEU A 197 -21.40 -0.13 -27.85
N ASP A 198 -21.70 -1.29 -28.43
CA ASP A 198 -20.75 -2.10 -29.20
C ASP A 198 -21.23 -2.25 -30.63
N LEU A 199 -20.46 -1.73 -31.58
CA LEU A 199 -20.68 -1.90 -33.01
C LEU A 199 -19.58 -2.81 -33.54
N GLY A 200 -19.94 -3.95 -34.11
CA GLY A 200 -18.97 -4.93 -34.56
C GLY A 200 -19.30 -5.50 -35.93
N TRP A 201 -18.24 -5.91 -36.63
CA TRP A 201 -18.33 -6.68 -37.85
C TRP A 201 -17.39 -7.87 -37.75
N THR A 202 -17.94 -9.08 -37.91
CA THR A 202 -17.19 -10.34 -37.83
C THR A 202 -17.36 -11.12 -39.13
N MET A 203 -16.24 -11.55 -39.68
CA MET A 203 -16.17 -12.47 -40.81
C MET A 203 -15.87 -13.86 -40.28
N ASN A 204 -16.74 -14.82 -40.58
CA ASN A 204 -16.63 -16.21 -40.15
C ASN A 204 -16.21 -17.06 -41.35
N TYR A 205 -15.05 -17.70 -41.26
CA TYR A 205 -14.54 -18.62 -42.27
C TYR A 205 -14.82 -20.05 -41.80
N LEU A 206 -15.51 -20.84 -42.62
CA LEU A 206 -15.78 -22.25 -42.34
C LEU A 206 -14.68 -23.14 -42.93
N ASP A 207 -14.57 -24.35 -42.40
CA ASP A 207 -13.60 -25.33 -42.89
C ASP A 207 -14.10 -26.08 -44.13
N ASN A 208 -15.42 -26.21 -44.30
CA ASN A 208 -16.03 -26.82 -45.50
C ASN A 208 -16.82 -25.80 -46.34
N ASP A 209 -17.46 -26.34 -47.38
CA ASP A 209 -18.19 -25.68 -48.47
C ASP A 209 -19.64 -26.22 -48.51
N ASP A 210 -20.23 -26.41 -47.33
CA ASP A 210 -21.55 -27.02 -47.11
C ASP A 210 -22.61 -25.99 -46.65
N LEU A 211 -22.22 -24.73 -46.38
CA LEU A 211 -23.09 -23.69 -45.80
C LEU A 211 -24.18 -23.24 -46.77
N ASP A 212 -23.88 -23.26 -48.07
CA ASP A 212 -24.78 -22.84 -49.14
C ASP A 212 -25.41 -24.04 -49.90
N GLY A 213 -25.00 -25.26 -49.53
CA GLY A 213 -25.48 -26.52 -50.07
C GLY A 213 -24.93 -26.87 -51.46
N TYR A 214 -23.91 -26.16 -51.96
CA TYR A 214 -23.33 -26.39 -53.29
C TYR A 214 -21.80 -26.33 -53.33
N PHE A 215 -21.16 -27.50 -53.39
CA PHE A 215 -19.70 -27.61 -53.43
C PHE A 215 -19.07 -27.07 -54.73
N ARG A 216 -18.33 -25.95 -54.65
CA ARG A 216 -17.54 -25.37 -55.75
C ARG A 216 -16.03 -25.21 -55.44
N GLY A 217 -15.55 -25.86 -54.38
CA GLY A 217 -14.12 -26.04 -54.10
C GLY A 217 -13.46 -24.84 -53.44
N SER A 218 -14.25 -23.95 -52.84
CA SER A 218 -13.76 -22.87 -51.98
C SER A 218 -14.55 -22.83 -50.69
N ASN A 219 -13.86 -22.82 -49.55
CA ASN A 219 -14.52 -22.81 -48.25
C ASN A 219 -15.51 -21.65 -48.08
N ASP A 220 -16.63 -21.96 -47.43
CA ASP A 220 -17.71 -21.04 -47.19
C ASP A 220 -17.36 -19.99 -46.13
N LYS A 221 -18.07 -18.86 -46.21
CA LYS A 221 -17.90 -17.76 -45.26
C LYS A 221 -19.17 -16.95 -45.11
N TYR A 222 -19.43 -16.45 -43.91
CA TYR A 222 -20.51 -15.50 -43.65
C TYR A 222 -20.03 -14.34 -42.80
N SER A 223 -20.65 -13.18 -42.99
CA SER A 223 -20.42 -12.00 -42.17
C SER A 223 -21.57 -11.73 -41.23
N TYR A 224 -21.23 -11.17 -40.07
CA TYR A 224 -22.18 -10.69 -39.07
C TYR A 224 -21.82 -9.25 -38.70
N ALA A 225 -22.67 -8.31 -39.11
CA ALA A 225 -22.59 -6.91 -38.71
C ALA A 225 -23.62 -6.64 -37.62
N TYR A 226 -23.22 -6.13 -36.47
CA TYR A 226 -24.11 -6.01 -35.32
C TYR A 226 -23.94 -4.70 -34.56
N GLY A 227 -25.03 -4.31 -33.89
CA GLY A 227 -25.03 -3.30 -32.84
C GLY A 227 -25.57 -3.91 -31.55
N GLY A 228 -24.97 -3.58 -30.42
CA GLY A 228 -25.33 -4.17 -29.14
C GLY A 228 -24.94 -3.33 -27.93
N LEU A 229 -25.33 -3.81 -26.76
CA LEU A 229 -24.96 -3.23 -25.48
C LEU A 229 -24.09 -4.20 -24.70
N GLU A 230 -23.03 -3.69 -24.09
CA GLU A 230 -22.15 -4.41 -23.18
C GLU A 230 -22.30 -3.85 -21.76
N PHE A 231 -22.49 -4.75 -20.81
CA PHE A 231 -22.68 -4.43 -19.39
C PHE A 231 -21.48 -4.92 -18.58
N ALA A 232 -20.84 -4.02 -17.82
CA ALA A 232 -19.81 -4.37 -16.84
C ALA A 232 -20.42 -5.21 -15.71
N LEU A 233 -19.74 -6.29 -15.34
CA LEU A 233 -20.08 -7.10 -14.18
C LEU A 233 -18.99 -6.94 -13.11
N GLY A 234 -19.42 -6.63 -11.89
CA GLY A 234 -18.56 -6.56 -10.70
C GLY A 234 -18.91 -5.41 -9.76
N SER A 235 -18.32 -5.45 -8.56
CA SER A 235 -18.48 -4.41 -7.53
C SER A 235 -17.64 -3.16 -7.78
N GLY A 236 -16.79 -3.17 -8.81
CA GLY A 236 -15.95 -2.05 -9.19
C GLY A 236 -16.76 -0.88 -9.73
N GLN A 237 -16.25 0.34 -9.54
CA GLN A 237 -16.90 1.55 -10.02
C GLN A 237 -16.65 1.79 -11.52
N LYS A 238 -15.50 1.35 -12.06
CA LYS A 238 -15.09 1.58 -13.45
C LYS A 238 -14.66 0.28 -14.14
N GLN A 239 -14.82 0.19 -15.46
CA GLN A 239 -14.32 -0.94 -16.26
C GLN A 239 -12.81 -0.80 -16.56
N LEU A 240 -12.09 -1.93 -16.56
CA LEU A 240 -10.67 -2.00 -16.90
C LEU A 240 -10.39 -1.59 -18.37
N ALA A 241 -11.32 -1.86 -19.29
CA ALA A 241 -11.13 -1.57 -20.72
C ALA A 241 -10.98 -0.08 -21.05
N TRP A 242 -11.53 0.79 -20.20
CA TRP A 242 -11.47 2.25 -20.32
C TRP A 242 -10.39 2.88 -19.43
N HIS A 243 -9.60 2.06 -18.73
CA HIS A 243 -8.58 2.53 -17.82
C HIS A 243 -7.27 2.80 -18.57
N ASN A 244 -6.85 4.07 -18.66
CA ASN A 244 -5.55 4.42 -19.21
C ASN A 244 -4.50 4.50 -18.09
N PRO A 245 -3.53 3.56 -18.02
CA PRO A 245 -2.51 3.57 -16.97
C PRO A 245 -1.61 4.81 -17.02
N VAL A 246 -1.35 5.36 -18.21
CA VAL A 246 -0.46 6.54 -18.37
C VAL A 246 -1.12 7.80 -17.81
N ALA A 247 -2.42 7.99 -18.07
CA ALA A 247 -3.16 9.12 -17.53
C ALA A 247 -3.19 9.13 -15.99
N LEU A 248 -3.18 7.93 -15.37
CA LEU A 248 -3.19 7.79 -13.93
C LEU A 248 -1.85 8.16 -13.30
N THR A 249 -0.74 7.74 -13.90
CA THR A 249 0.60 8.16 -13.44
C THR A 249 0.78 9.68 -13.51
N TYR A 250 0.20 10.33 -14.51
CA TYR A 250 0.24 11.79 -14.63
C TYR A 250 -0.56 12.48 -13.53
N ASP A 251 -1.76 11.98 -13.21
CA ASP A 251 -2.61 12.52 -12.15
C ASP A 251 -2.01 12.31 -10.77
N GLU A 252 -1.51 11.10 -10.48
CA GLU A 252 -0.80 10.82 -9.24
C GLU A 252 0.45 11.69 -9.12
N ALA A 253 1.19 11.91 -10.21
CA ALA A 253 2.34 12.83 -10.21
C ALA A 253 1.91 14.29 -9.99
N LEU A 254 0.80 14.74 -10.58
CA LEU A 254 0.28 16.09 -10.41
C LEU A 254 -0.21 16.33 -8.98
N GLN A 255 -0.97 15.38 -8.42
CA GLN A 255 -1.42 15.41 -7.03
C GLN A 255 -0.24 15.36 -6.08
N ALA A 256 0.72 14.47 -6.29
CA ALA A 256 1.95 14.41 -5.50
C ALA A 256 2.71 15.75 -5.56
N LYS A 257 2.77 16.39 -6.74
CA LYS A 257 3.37 17.73 -6.88
C LYS A 257 2.60 18.80 -6.12
N GLN A 258 1.27 18.77 -6.15
CA GLN A 258 0.43 19.71 -5.41
C GLN A 258 0.58 19.52 -3.89
N THR A 259 0.56 18.28 -3.41
CA THR A 259 0.78 17.94 -1.99
C THR A 259 2.19 18.33 -1.55
N ALA A 260 3.22 18.09 -2.39
CA ALA A 260 4.58 18.52 -2.10
C ALA A 260 4.70 20.06 -2.02
N ASN A 261 4.01 20.79 -2.90
CA ASN A 261 3.98 22.25 -2.84
C ASN A 261 3.27 22.75 -1.58
N ALA A 262 2.16 22.11 -1.18
CA ALA A 262 1.45 22.44 0.06
C ALA A 262 2.34 22.20 1.30
N LEU A 263 2.96 21.01 1.39
CA LEU A 263 3.91 20.66 2.45
C LEU A 263 5.11 21.62 2.51
N LYS A 264 5.59 22.08 1.34
CA LYS A 264 6.67 23.07 1.28
C LYS A 264 6.22 24.42 1.86
N GLY A 265 4.99 24.86 1.57
CA GLY A 265 4.41 26.06 2.16
C GLY A 265 4.31 25.97 3.69
N ASP A 266 3.82 24.85 4.21
CA ASP A 266 3.72 24.61 5.66
C ASP A 266 5.10 24.60 6.33
N LEU A 267 6.09 23.98 5.69
CA LEU A 267 7.47 23.95 6.19
C LEU A 267 8.10 25.35 6.21
N GLU A 268 7.85 26.18 5.19
CA GLU A 268 8.33 27.56 5.14
C GLU A 268 7.65 28.42 6.22
N ALA A 269 6.35 28.22 6.46
CA ALA A 269 5.62 28.87 7.55
C ALA A 269 6.19 28.49 8.93
N GLN A 270 6.41 27.20 9.19
CA GLN A 270 7.03 26.75 10.45
C GLN A 270 8.45 27.27 10.63
N LYS A 271 9.24 27.37 9.56
CA LYS A 271 10.59 27.96 9.62
C LYS A 271 10.54 29.44 9.98
N ALA A 272 9.62 30.19 9.39
CA ALA A 272 9.43 31.61 9.70
C ALA A 272 8.99 31.81 11.16
N GLU A 273 8.06 30.98 11.66
CA GLU A 273 7.63 31.02 13.05
C GLU A 273 8.76 30.68 14.02
N ASN A 274 9.54 29.63 13.73
CA ASN A 274 10.73 29.28 14.53
C ASN A 274 11.78 30.40 14.53
N GLN A 275 12.00 31.08 13.39
CA GLN A 275 12.91 32.23 13.33
C GLN A 275 12.41 33.39 14.19
N LYS A 276 11.10 33.65 14.17
CA LYS A 276 10.48 34.68 15.01
C LYS A 276 10.64 34.35 16.50
N LEU A 277 10.32 33.11 16.91
CA LEU A 277 10.49 32.64 18.28
C LEU A 277 11.95 32.72 18.75
N ARG A 278 12.91 32.38 17.87
CA ARG A 278 14.34 32.56 18.18
C ARG A 278 14.73 34.01 18.38
N GLY A 279 14.19 34.92 17.57
CA GLY A 279 14.36 36.37 17.74
C GLY A 279 13.81 36.86 19.08
N GLU A 280 12.56 36.50 19.38
CA GLU A 280 11.90 36.85 20.65
C GLU A 280 12.66 36.26 21.86
N MET A 281 13.16 35.03 21.76
CA MET A 281 13.97 34.39 22.79
C MET A 281 15.31 35.11 22.98
N ASN A 282 16.00 35.49 21.90
CA ASN A 282 17.25 36.25 21.99
C ASN A 282 17.01 37.62 22.64
N ASP A 283 15.91 38.30 22.31
CA ASP A 283 15.52 39.58 22.94
C ASP A 283 15.14 39.43 24.42
N LEU A 284 14.73 38.24 24.87
CA LEU A 284 14.45 37.95 26.27
C LEU A 284 15.71 37.57 27.05
N LEU A 285 16.69 36.94 26.39
CA LEU A 285 17.96 36.48 26.97
C LEU A 285 19.10 37.48 26.80
N LYS A 286 18.85 38.63 26.17
CA LYS A 286 19.85 39.67 25.96
C LYS A 286 20.28 40.26 27.30
N ASP A 287 21.58 40.20 27.57
CA ASP A 287 22.27 40.70 28.74
C ASP A 287 23.48 41.49 28.21
N THR A 288 23.43 42.82 28.29
CA THR A 288 24.35 43.74 27.63
C THR A 288 25.63 43.97 28.44
N ASP A 289 25.56 43.96 29.78
CA ASP A 289 26.70 44.15 30.68
C ASP A 289 27.29 42.83 31.22
N GLY A 290 26.59 41.72 30.99
CA GLY A 290 27.08 40.36 31.21
C GLY A 290 27.15 39.98 32.68
N ASP A 291 26.34 40.62 33.53
CA ASP A 291 26.32 40.39 34.97
C ASP A 291 25.49 39.15 35.39
N GLY A 292 24.77 38.55 34.43
CA GLY A 292 23.94 37.37 34.61
C GLY A 292 22.44 37.63 34.70
N VAL A 293 21.99 38.89 34.55
CA VAL A 293 20.58 39.28 34.52
C VAL A 293 20.23 39.87 33.14
N ALA A 294 19.17 39.38 32.51
CA ALA A 294 18.75 39.90 31.20
C ALA A 294 18.33 41.38 31.30
N ASP A 295 18.63 42.19 30.28
CA ASP A 295 18.39 43.65 30.18
C ASP A 295 16.94 44.05 30.58
N LYS A 296 15.96 43.19 30.31
CA LYS A 296 14.54 43.44 30.62
C LYS A 296 14.21 43.34 32.11
N LEU A 297 15.03 42.63 32.88
CA LEU A 297 14.88 42.38 34.31
C LEU A 297 15.94 43.10 35.15
N ASP A 298 16.98 43.61 34.50
CA ASP A 298 18.04 44.38 35.12
C ASP A 298 17.63 45.84 35.37
N LYS A 299 17.86 46.29 36.60
CA LYS A 299 17.62 47.67 37.05
C LYS A 299 18.92 48.50 37.14
N CYS A 300 20.07 47.86 36.97
CA CYS A 300 21.41 48.39 37.16
C CYS A 300 22.31 48.10 35.91
N PRO A 301 22.03 48.71 34.74
CA PRO A 301 22.55 48.34 33.40
C PRO A 301 24.02 48.63 33.08
N ASP A 302 24.85 48.90 34.10
CA ASP A 302 26.28 49.20 33.94
C ASP A 302 27.11 48.41 34.97
N THR A 303 26.65 47.22 35.35
CA THR A 303 27.34 46.43 36.38
C THR A 303 28.52 45.67 35.76
N PRO A 304 29.76 45.81 36.30
CA PRO A 304 30.91 45.16 35.70
C PRO A 304 30.77 43.63 35.69
N THR A 305 31.00 43.04 34.52
CA THR A 305 30.97 41.59 34.29
C THR A 305 31.76 40.82 35.37
N GLY A 306 31.11 39.89 36.05
CA GLY A 306 31.69 39.10 37.14
C GLY A 306 31.42 39.60 38.57
N THR A 307 30.66 40.69 38.72
CA THR A 307 30.12 41.14 40.02
C THR A 307 28.99 40.21 40.47
N VAL A 308 28.93 39.87 41.76
CA VAL A 308 27.80 39.09 42.29
C VAL A 308 26.62 40.04 42.47
N VAL A 309 25.65 39.93 41.58
CA VAL A 309 24.42 40.73 41.58
C VAL A 309 23.24 39.98 42.18
N ASP A 310 22.23 40.71 42.64
CA ASP A 310 20.96 40.13 43.09
C ASP A 310 20.03 39.81 41.90
N GLY A 311 18.82 39.30 42.17
CA GLY A 311 17.85 38.98 41.11
C GLY A 311 17.30 40.20 40.35
N SER A 312 17.76 41.42 40.65
CA SER A 312 17.47 42.66 39.92
C SER A 312 18.70 43.28 39.24
N GLY A 313 19.84 42.58 39.21
CA GLY A 313 21.09 43.03 38.56
C GLY A 313 21.92 44.01 39.39
N CYS A 314 21.59 44.23 40.67
CA CYS A 314 22.31 45.21 41.49
C CYS A 314 23.37 44.56 42.41
N PRO A 315 24.56 45.18 42.61
CA PRO A 315 25.66 44.58 43.37
C PRO A 315 25.31 44.24 44.82
N LEU A 316 25.53 42.99 45.22
CA LEU A 316 25.37 42.57 46.62
C LEU A 316 26.50 43.14 47.48
N LYS A 317 26.15 43.94 48.50
CA LYS A 317 27.08 44.31 49.59
C LYS A 317 27.39 43.07 50.43
N VAL A 318 28.56 42.47 50.23
CA VAL A 318 29.03 41.26 50.93
C VAL A 318 29.48 41.58 52.37
N PRO A 319 28.95 40.93 53.42
CA PRO A 319 29.64 40.75 54.70
C PRO A 319 30.57 39.53 54.66
N ALA A 320 31.65 39.59 55.45
CA ALA A 320 32.86 38.75 55.48
C ALA A 320 32.70 37.20 55.43
N PRO A 321 33.72 36.46 54.94
CA PRO A 321 33.67 35.02 54.72
C PRO A 321 33.78 34.18 56.01
N VAL A 322 32.97 33.12 56.08
CA VAL A 322 32.96 32.10 57.15
C VAL A 322 34.06 31.05 56.98
N GLU A 323 34.67 30.68 58.11
CA GLU A 323 35.80 29.74 58.26
C GLU A 323 35.48 28.30 57.81
N LYS A 324 36.48 27.63 57.20
CA LYS A 324 36.40 26.22 56.80
C LYS A 324 36.56 25.30 58.02
N VAL A 325 35.52 24.51 58.32
CA VAL A 325 35.57 23.46 59.36
C VAL A 325 36.40 22.26 58.87
N VAL A 326 37.50 21.94 59.55
CA VAL A 326 38.40 20.81 59.21
C VAL A 326 37.93 19.52 59.90
N ILE A 327 37.75 18.44 59.13
CA ILE A 327 37.39 17.10 59.65
C ILE A 327 38.61 16.50 60.36
N THR A 328 38.49 16.16 61.66
CA THR A 328 39.58 15.58 62.45
C THR A 328 39.56 14.05 62.44
N GLU A 329 40.68 13.40 62.79
CA GLU A 329 40.78 11.93 62.87
C GLU A 329 39.87 11.33 63.96
N ALA A 330 39.58 12.10 65.01
CA ALA A 330 38.64 11.71 66.06
C ALA A 330 37.20 11.58 65.52
N ASP A 331 36.81 12.46 64.60
CA ASP A 331 35.49 12.48 63.98
C ASP A 331 35.28 11.25 63.08
N ARG A 332 36.33 10.83 62.36
CA ARG A 332 36.32 9.60 61.56
C ARG A 332 36.15 8.35 62.43
N LYS A 333 36.74 8.34 63.62
CA LYS A 333 36.64 7.20 64.56
C LYS A 333 35.20 7.02 65.09
N VAL A 334 34.49 8.10 65.39
CA VAL A 334 33.08 8.05 65.84
C VAL A 334 32.18 7.45 64.75
N VAL A 335 32.42 7.82 63.50
CA VAL A 335 31.69 7.29 62.34
C VAL A 335 32.03 5.82 62.07
N ALA A 336 33.31 5.43 62.19
CA ALA A 336 33.74 4.04 62.03
C ALA A 336 33.15 3.10 63.11
N ASP A 337 33.06 3.57 64.35
CA ASP A 337 32.44 2.82 65.45
C ASP A 337 30.93 2.60 65.24
N ALA A 338 30.25 3.55 64.57
CA ALA A 338 28.84 3.40 64.22
C ALA A 338 28.61 2.39 63.10
N ILE A 339 29.49 2.32 62.10
CA ILE A 339 29.43 1.29 61.03
C ILE A 339 29.52 -0.11 61.63
N LYS A 340 30.46 -0.32 62.57
CA LYS A 340 30.74 -1.64 63.14
C LYS A 340 29.57 -2.22 63.96
N ASN A 341 28.77 -1.36 64.57
CA ASN A 341 27.66 -1.75 65.46
C ASN A 341 26.28 -1.67 64.80
N LEU A 342 26.21 -1.23 63.54
CA LEU A 342 24.96 -1.10 62.81
C LEU A 342 24.45 -2.46 62.35
N GLU A 343 23.31 -2.87 62.92
CA GLU A 343 22.59 -4.07 62.52
C GLU A 343 21.14 -3.79 62.15
N PHE A 344 20.65 -4.57 61.19
CA PHE A 344 19.27 -4.58 60.75
C PHE A 344 18.61 -5.94 61.03
N ASP A 345 17.29 -5.95 61.12
CA ASP A 345 16.54 -7.20 61.14
C ASP A 345 16.62 -7.95 59.80
N LEU A 346 16.49 -9.28 59.88
CA LEU A 346 16.59 -10.16 58.71
C LEU A 346 15.56 -9.76 57.65
N ASN A 347 16.01 -9.55 56.41
CA ASN A 347 15.20 -9.08 55.27
C ASN A 347 14.43 -7.77 55.49
N LYS A 348 14.83 -6.96 56.48
CA LYS A 348 14.21 -5.67 56.78
C LYS A 348 15.23 -4.54 56.73
N ALA A 349 14.70 -3.32 56.63
CA ALA A 349 15.43 -2.07 56.79
C ALA A 349 15.29 -1.48 58.20
N THR A 350 14.65 -2.20 59.13
CA THR A 350 14.49 -1.79 60.52
C THR A 350 15.82 -1.93 61.27
N ILE A 351 16.31 -0.82 61.83
CA ILE A 351 17.53 -0.76 62.64
C ILE A 351 17.28 -1.44 64.00
N ARG A 352 18.20 -2.31 64.43
CA ARG A 352 18.12 -2.94 65.75
C ARG A 352 18.47 -1.98 66.87
N SER A 353 17.82 -2.15 68.02
CA SER A 353 17.94 -1.26 69.18
C SER A 353 19.38 -1.00 69.64
N LYS A 354 20.25 -2.00 69.56
CA LYS A 354 21.67 -1.87 69.91
C LYS A 354 22.48 -0.89 69.05
N SER A 355 22.01 -0.58 67.84
CA SER A 355 22.70 0.32 66.91
C SER A 355 22.41 1.80 67.20
N TYR A 356 21.35 2.10 67.95
CA TYR A 356 20.93 3.48 68.21
C TYR A 356 21.94 4.27 69.05
N ALA A 357 22.58 3.62 70.02
CA ALA A 357 23.57 4.27 70.88
C ALA A 357 24.76 4.84 70.09
N THR A 358 25.21 4.16 69.05
CA THR A 358 26.31 4.63 68.19
C THR A 358 25.83 5.64 67.15
N LEU A 359 24.61 5.48 66.62
CA LEU A 359 24.02 6.44 65.68
C LEU A 359 23.76 7.81 66.33
N ASN A 360 23.42 7.85 67.63
CA ASN A 360 23.27 9.09 68.37
C ASN A 360 24.56 9.91 68.47
N ARG A 361 25.71 9.23 68.61
CA ARG A 361 27.02 9.92 68.61
C ARG A 361 27.35 10.53 67.26
N VAL A 362 26.98 9.84 66.17
CA VAL A 362 27.14 10.38 64.80
C VAL A 362 26.22 11.58 64.59
N ALA A 363 24.95 11.49 65.02
CA ALA A 363 24.03 12.63 64.92
C ALA A 363 24.53 13.85 65.68
N ALA A 364 25.01 13.67 66.93
CA ALA A 364 25.60 14.75 67.71
C ALA A 364 26.80 15.41 67.00
N LEU A 365 27.68 14.60 66.41
CA LEU A 365 28.82 15.09 65.63
C LEU A 365 28.39 15.90 64.40
N LEU A 366 27.39 15.43 63.66
CA LEU A 366 26.86 16.15 62.49
C LEU A 366 26.23 17.49 62.86
N VAL A 367 25.57 17.57 64.02
CA VAL A 367 24.97 18.80 64.54
C VAL A 367 26.04 19.77 65.05
N GLU A 368 27.00 19.29 65.84
CA GLU A 368 28.03 20.13 66.46
C GLU A 368 28.99 20.74 65.42
N LYS A 369 29.43 19.93 64.45
CA LYS A 369 30.46 20.34 63.48
C LYS A 369 29.90 20.74 62.13
N ASN A 370 28.59 20.60 61.91
CA ASN A 370 27.94 20.85 60.62
C ASN A 370 28.67 20.12 59.48
N PHE A 371 28.86 18.80 59.60
CA PHE A 371 29.48 17.95 58.57
C PHE A 371 28.48 17.31 57.62
N SER A 372 28.91 17.03 56.38
CA SER A 372 28.08 16.34 55.39
C SER A 372 28.41 14.86 55.41
N LEU A 373 27.41 14.02 55.24
CA LEU A 373 27.54 12.57 55.37
C LEU A 373 26.90 11.86 54.19
N LYS A 374 27.65 10.98 53.51
CA LYS A 374 27.10 10.02 52.55
C LYS A 374 26.92 8.67 53.20
N LEU A 375 25.75 8.08 53.02
CA LEU A 375 25.36 6.75 53.47
C LEU A 375 25.23 5.83 52.26
N ALA A 376 26.03 4.78 52.21
CA ALA A 376 26.03 3.79 51.12
C ALA A 376 25.54 2.44 51.63
N GLY A 377 24.37 1.98 51.18
CA GLY A 377 23.80 0.69 51.58
C GLY A 377 24.20 -0.45 50.65
N HIS A 378 24.49 -1.62 51.20
CA HIS A 378 24.88 -2.84 50.47
C HIS A 378 24.11 -4.07 50.95
N THR A 379 23.95 -5.06 50.06
CA THR A 379 23.34 -6.36 50.34
C THR A 379 24.29 -7.51 49.99
N ASP A 380 23.90 -8.74 50.35
CA ASP A 380 24.51 -9.94 49.78
C ASP A 380 23.85 -10.27 48.43
N ASN A 381 24.31 -11.36 47.79
CA ASN A 381 23.78 -11.82 46.51
C ASN A 381 22.56 -12.75 46.60
N THR A 382 21.85 -12.75 47.74
CA THR A 382 20.70 -13.63 47.97
C THR A 382 19.43 -12.88 47.61
N GLY A 383 18.78 -13.28 46.52
CA GLY A 383 17.57 -12.62 46.01
C GLY A 383 17.78 -12.08 44.60
N SER A 384 16.86 -11.24 44.14
CA SER A 384 17.01 -10.55 42.85
C SER A 384 17.69 -9.19 43.03
N ASP A 385 18.43 -8.75 42.01
CA ASP A 385 19.10 -7.45 41.99
C ASP A 385 18.13 -6.29 42.32
N ALA A 386 16.92 -6.32 41.75
CA ALA A 386 15.90 -5.30 42.00
C ALA A 386 15.46 -5.25 43.48
N LEU A 387 15.35 -6.41 44.13
CA LEU A 387 15.05 -6.49 45.56
C LEU A 387 16.23 -5.96 46.39
N ASN A 388 17.45 -6.34 46.02
CA ASN A 388 18.69 -5.94 46.69
C ASN A 388 18.95 -4.43 46.57
N MET A 389 18.69 -3.83 45.41
CA MET A 389 18.76 -2.38 45.20
C MET A 389 17.73 -1.63 46.05
N ARG A 390 16.49 -2.12 46.13
CA ARG A 390 15.46 -1.52 46.98
C ARG A 390 15.81 -1.63 48.47
N LEU A 391 16.26 -2.81 48.90
CA LEU A 391 16.59 -3.08 50.30
C LEU A 391 17.81 -2.29 50.77
N SER A 392 18.87 -2.21 49.96
CA SER A 392 20.05 -1.39 50.27
C SER A 392 19.71 0.10 50.40
N LYS A 393 18.92 0.64 49.46
CA LYS A 393 18.46 2.04 49.53
C LYS A 393 17.60 2.28 50.76
N ALA A 394 16.62 1.41 51.04
CA ALA A 394 15.75 1.54 52.21
C ALA A 394 16.53 1.49 53.54
N ARG A 395 17.61 0.71 53.62
CA ARG A 395 18.50 0.69 54.80
C ARG A 395 19.26 2.00 54.98
N ALA A 396 19.84 2.54 53.91
CA ALA A 396 20.53 3.83 53.96
C ALA A 396 19.56 4.98 54.31
N GLU A 397 18.35 4.96 53.75
CA GLU A 397 17.29 5.92 54.08
C GLU A 397 16.78 5.78 55.51
N SER A 398 16.69 4.57 56.06
CA SER A 398 16.31 4.36 57.46
C SER A 398 17.34 4.97 58.43
N VAL A 399 18.63 4.84 58.11
CA VAL A 399 19.71 5.49 58.88
C VAL A 399 19.63 7.00 58.73
N LYS A 400 19.44 7.52 57.51
CA LYS A 400 19.25 8.96 57.28
C LYS A 400 18.08 9.51 58.10
N ALA A 401 16.92 8.86 58.04
CA ALA A 401 15.72 9.27 58.76
C ALA A 401 15.96 9.30 60.28
N TYR A 402 16.72 8.33 60.81
CA TYR A 402 17.09 8.32 62.22
C TYR A 402 18.04 9.47 62.59
N LEU A 403 19.10 9.72 61.80
CA LEU A 403 20.02 10.83 62.06
C LEU A 403 19.31 12.19 62.02
N VAL A 404 18.38 12.35 61.07
CA VAL A 404 17.55 13.56 60.96
C VAL A 404 16.60 13.71 62.16
N SER A 405 16.01 12.62 62.66
CA SER A 405 15.16 12.68 63.86
C SER A 405 15.93 13.03 65.13
N GLN A 406 17.24 12.77 65.16
CA GLN A 406 18.15 13.17 66.24
C GLN A 406 18.73 14.59 66.04
N GLY A 407 18.29 15.33 65.02
CA GLY A 407 18.64 16.74 64.81
C GLY A 407 19.63 17.02 63.67
N ALA A 408 20.13 16.00 62.95
CA ALA A 408 21.01 16.23 61.80
C ALA A 408 20.26 16.92 60.64
N ASN A 409 20.92 17.83 59.92
CA ASN A 409 20.31 18.52 58.79
C ASN A 409 20.11 17.55 57.60
N ALA A 410 18.85 17.36 57.18
CA ALA A 410 18.48 16.42 56.12
C ALA A 410 19.15 16.69 54.76
N SER A 411 19.47 17.95 54.46
CA SER A 411 20.14 18.36 53.22
C SER A 411 21.62 17.99 53.19
N ARG A 412 22.20 17.67 54.35
CA ARG A 412 23.64 17.33 54.48
C ARG A 412 23.87 15.83 54.62
N VAL A 413 22.81 15.03 54.62
CA VAL A 413 22.90 13.56 54.66
C VAL A 413 22.40 13.00 53.33
N GLU A 414 23.28 12.41 52.54
CA GLU A 414 22.96 11.74 51.26
C GLU A 414 22.83 10.24 51.50
N ALA A 415 21.81 9.57 50.93
CA ALA A 415 21.60 8.14 51.10
C ALA A 415 21.46 7.45 49.73
N THR A 416 22.32 6.47 49.47
CA THR A 416 22.42 5.75 48.19
C THR A 416 22.44 4.25 48.43
N GLY A 417 21.70 3.49 47.61
CA GLY A 417 21.73 2.02 47.65
C GLY A 417 22.52 1.45 46.47
N TYR A 418 23.42 0.51 46.76
CA TYR A 418 24.28 -0.16 45.76
C TYR A 418 23.94 -1.64 45.55
N GLY A 419 22.97 -2.18 46.29
CA GLY A 419 22.60 -3.60 46.23
C GLY A 419 23.81 -4.50 46.47
N GLU A 420 23.95 -5.54 45.64
CA GLU A 420 25.04 -6.51 45.72
C GLU A 420 26.28 -6.13 44.89
N SER A 421 26.27 -4.98 44.21
CA SER A 421 27.29 -4.59 43.22
C SER A 421 28.69 -4.33 43.80
N GLN A 422 28.81 -4.12 45.11
CA GLN A 422 30.08 -3.81 45.79
C GLN A 422 30.31 -4.73 47.01
N PRO A 423 30.62 -6.03 46.79
CA PRO A 423 30.92 -6.97 47.87
C PRO A 423 32.34 -6.78 48.42
N ILE A 424 32.48 -6.84 49.75
CA ILE A 424 33.78 -6.77 50.45
C ILE A 424 34.26 -8.14 50.93
N ALA A 425 33.41 -9.16 50.83
CA ALA A 425 33.72 -10.54 51.18
C ALA A 425 33.05 -11.51 50.20
N SER A 426 33.51 -12.76 50.17
CA SER A 426 32.93 -13.78 49.30
C SER A 426 31.47 -14.08 49.67
N ASN A 427 30.56 -13.94 48.72
CA ASN A 427 29.15 -14.31 48.88
C ASN A 427 28.91 -15.83 49.02
N LYS A 428 29.95 -16.65 48.81
CA LYS A 428 29.86 -18.12 48.91
C LYS A 428 29.63 -18.60 50.34
N THR A 429 30.15 -17.90 51.34
CA THR A 429 30.02 -18.30 52.76
C THR A 429 28.98 -17.45 53.49
N ALA A 430 28.30 -18.04 54.48
CA ALA A 430 27.35 -17.29 55.31
C ALA A 430 28.01 -16.11 56.03
N ALA A 431 29.26 -16.30 56.48
CA ALA A 431 30.07 -15.25 57.10
C ALA A 431 30.39 -14.10 56.13
N GLY A 432 30.70 -14.40 54.87
CA GLY A 432 30.96 -13.37 53.85
C GLY A 432 29.70 -12.61 53.44
N ARG A 433 28.55 -13.30 53.30
CA ARG A 433 27.25 -12.64 53.08
C ARG A 433 26.87 -11.69 54.22
N GLN A 434 27.14 -12.08 55.48
CA GLN A 434 26.93 -11.19 56.63
C GLN A 434 27.79 -9.92 56.55
N LYS A 435 29.04 -10.01 56.08
CA LYS A 435 29.91 -8.84 55.89
C LYS A 435 29.43 -7.93 54.76
N ASN A 436 28.84 -8.47 53.71
CA ASN A 436 28.33 -7.69 52.58
C ASN A 436 27.03 -6.92 52.91
N ARG A 437 26.21 -7.41 53.84
CA ARG A 437 25.03 -6.72 54.36
C ARG A 437 25.42 -5.59 55.34
N ARG A 438 25.81 -4.42 54.81
CA ARG A 438 26.33 -3.29 55.59
C ARG A 438 25.84 -1.93 55.07
N VAL A 439 26.08 -0.87 55.85
CA VAL A 439 25.98 0.53 55.40
C VAL A 439 27.30 1.23 55.72
N GLU A 440 27.87 1.91 54.72
CA GLU A 440 29.10 2.69 54.87
C GLU A 440 28.78 4.18 55.03
N PHE A 441 29.66 4.88 55.73
CA PHE A 441 29.48 6.27 56.13
C PHE A 441 30.73 7.06 55.69
N THR A 442 30.54 8.12 54.91
CA THR A 442 31.64 8.96 54.40
C THR A 442 31.38 10.43 54.72
N LEU A 443 32.23 11.04 55.54
CA LEU A 443 32.20 12.48 55.84
C LEU A 443 32.85 13.28 54.71
N TYR A 444 32.23 14.39 54.31
CA TYR A 444 32.75 15.30 53.28
C TYR A 444 32.39 16.76 53.52
#